data_AF-A0A484KDG6-F1
#
_entry.id   AF-A0A484KDG6-F1
#
_cell.length_a   1.000
_cell.length_b   1.000
_cell.length_c   1.000
_cell.angle_alpha   90.00
_cell.angle_beta   90.00
_cell.angle_gamma   90.00
#
_symmetry.space_group_name_H-M   'P 1'
#
loop_
_entity.id
_entity.type
_entity.pdbx_description
1 polymer ?
#
loop_
_entity_poly.entity_id
_entity_poly.type
_entity_poly.pdbx_seq_one_letter_code
_entity_poly.pdbx_strand_id
1 'polypeptide(L)'
;MRAKMRDMLVQSFENEGMKGKLRKLGTQPPTRLKMPWREPTSIHQDGVATMRHMETYMGRGVKGWDCGLSREDWKAFNALRSKYCACIVLAEVNEMKEENMTKVNKFVAC
;
A
#
# COMPACT_ATOMS: atom_id res chain seq x y z
N MET A 1 -15.50 4.28 13.69
CA MET A 1 -14.27 4.41 12.88
C MET A 1 -14.44 5.27 11.62
N ARG A 2 -15.55 5.18 10.85
CA ARG A 2 -15.72 5.92 9.57
C ARG A 2 -15.83 7.46 9.68
N ALA A 3 -16.42 8.00 10.76
CA ALA A 3 -16.52 9.45 10.94
C ALA A 3 -15.14 10.11 11.11
N LYS A 4 -14.30 9.53 11.97
CA LYS A 4 -12.99 10.07 12.35
C LYS A 4 -12.03 10.32 11.17
N MET A 5 -11.99 9.42 10.18
CA MET A 5 -11.10 9.57 9.01
C MET A 5 -11.52 10.72 8.10
N ARG A 6 -12.83 10.89 7.88
CA ARG A 6 -13.34 12.00 7.08
C ARG A 6 -13.05 13.33 7.77
N ASP A 7 -13.28 13.40 9.07
CA ASP A 7 -13.06 14.62 9.85
C ASP A 7 -11.57 15.01 9.83
N MET A 8 -10.65 14.03 9.95
CA MET A 8 -9.21 14.25 9.79
C MET A 8 -8.82 14.76 8.40
N LEU A 9 -9.39 14.20 7.34
CA LEU A 9 -9.13 14.65 5.96
C LEU A 9 -9.65 16.08 5.71
N VAL A 10 -10.83 16.40 6.24
CA VAL A 10 -11.39 17.76 6.17
C VAL A 10 -10.45 18.75 6.85
N GLN A 11 -10.04 18.47 8.09
CA GLN A 11 -9.11 19.34 8.83
C GLN A 11 -7.77 19.53 8.11
N SER A 12 -7.21 18.46 7.55
CA SER A 12 -5.95 18.52 6.78
C SER A 12 -6.11 19.44 5.55
N PHE A 13 -7.20 19.31 4.81
CA PHE A 13 -7.44 20.12 3.61
C PHE A 13 -7.78 21.58 3.94
N GLU A 14 -8.41 21.84 5.08
CA GLU A 14 -8.58 23.21 5.61
C GLU A 14 -7.24 23.85 5.93
N ASN A 15 -6.35 23.12 6.61
CA ASN A 15 -5.00 23.59 6.95
C ASN A 15 -4.16 23.89 5.70
N GLU A 16 -4.37 23.15 4.60
CA GLU A 16 -3.70 23.36 3.31
C GLU A 16 -4.39 24.42 2.41
N GLY A 17 -5.44 25.09 2.89
CA GLY A 17 -6.13 26.13 2.12
C GLY A 17 -6.97 25.60 0.94
N MET A 18 -7.25 24.29 0.88
CA MET A 18 -8.00 23.64 -0.21
C MET A 18 -9.53 23.76 -0.09
N LYS A 19 -10.04 24.94 0.31
CA LYS A 19 -11.46 25.16 0.66
C LYS A 19 -12.45 24.77 -0.45
N GLY A 20 -12.09 24.95 -1.73
CA GLY A 20 -12.95 24.58 -2.87
C GLY A 20 -13.17 23.08 -3.06
N LYS A 21 -12.29 22.22 -2.54
CA LYS A 21 -12.39 20.75 -2.65
C LYS A 21 -13.16 20.10 -1.49
N LEU A 22 -13.31 20.80 -0.37
CA LEU A 22 -13.97 20.32 0.85
C LEU A 22 -15.48 20.10 0.69
N ARG A 23 -16.16 20.97 -0.08
CA ARG A 23 -17.61 20.90 -0.25
C ARG A 23 -18.08 19.55 -0.81
N LYS A 24 -17.27 18.93 -1.69
CA LYS A 24 -17.55 17.59 -2.23
C LYS A 24 -17.21 16.47 -1.26
N LEU A 25 -16.14 16.63 -0.47
CA LEU A 25 -15.67 15.61 0.48
C LEU A 25 -16.65 15.42 1.65
N GLY A 26 -17.25 16.50 2.15
CA GLY A 26 -18.20 16.45 3.26
C GLY A 26 -19.49 15.69 2.93
N THR A 27 -19.93 15.73 1.67
CA THR A 27 -21.19 15.10 1.22
C THR A 27 -20.99 13.74 0.58
N GLN A 28 -19.76 13.36 0.21
CA GLN A 28 -19.51 12.12 -0.51
C GLN A 28 -19.51 10.92 0.47
N PRO A 29 -20.35 9.89 0.23
CA PRO A 29 -20.33 8.70 1.06
C PRO A 29 -19.00 7.95 0.85
N PRO A 30 -18.34 7.49 1.94
CA PRO A 30 -17.15 6.65 1.83
C PRO A 30 -17.49 5.39 1.03
N THR A 31 -16.98 5.30 -0.19
CA THR A 31 -17.19 4.14 -1.05
C THR A 31 -15.93 3.31 -1.05
N ARG A 32 -16.06 2.05 -0.63
CA ARG A 32 -14.95 1.10 -0.70
C ARG A 32 -14.78 0.70 -2.16
N LEU A 33 -13.63 1.03 -2.75
CA LEU A 33 -13.34 0.74 -4.16
C LEU A 33 -13.37 -0.78 -4.42
N LYS A 34 -13.99 -1.20 -5.52
CA LYS A 34 -13.96 -2.60 -5.99
C LYS A 34 -12.69 -2.81 -6.81
N MET A 35 -11.86 -3.76 -6.41
CA MET A 35 -10.57 -4.03 -7.07
C MET A 35 -10.53 -5.49 -7.55
N PRO A 36 -9.97 -5.76 -8.75
CA PRO A 36 -9.92 -7.10 -9.31
C PRO A 36 -9.22 -8.13 -8.42
N TRP A 37 -8.12 -7.74 -7.78
CA TRP A 37 -7.29 -8.60 -6.92
C TRP A 37 -7.84 -8.83 -5.50
N ARG A 38 -8.89 -8.12 -5.07
CA ARG A 38 -9.33 -8.15 -3.66
C ARG A 38 -10.18 -9.38 -3.36
N GLU A 39 -9.70 -10.28 -2.49
CA GLU A 39 -10.54 -11.27 -1.81
C GLU A 39 -11.04 -10.74 -0.44
N PRO A 40 -12.31 -10.98 -0.03
CA PRO A 40 -12.82 -10.52 1.27
C PRO A 40 -12.13 -11.14 2.49
N THR A 41 -11.45 -12.28 2.33
CA THR A 41 -10.97 -13.14 3.42
C THR A 41 -9.45 -13.33 3.46
N SER A 42 -8.68 -12.85 2.48
CA SER A 42 -7.23 -13.10 2.43
C SER A 42 -6.45 -12.01 3.18
N ILE A 43 -6.31 -12.17 4.50
CA ILE A 43 -5.57 -11.23 5.37
C ILE A 43 -4.08 -11.13 4.99
N HIS A 44 -3.53 -12.15 4.32
CA HIS A 44 -2.08 -12.30 4.08
C HIS A 44 -1.50 -11.47 2.92
N GLN A 45 -2.34 -10.82 2.10
CA GLN A 45 -1.89 -10.12 0.88
C GLN A 45 -1.98 -8.59 0.95
N ASP A 46 -2.58 -8.05 2.02
CA ASP A 46 -2.87 -6.61 2.13
C ASP A 46 -1.61 -5.73 2.09
N GLY A 47 -0.50 -6.19 2.67
CA GLY A 47 0.77 -5.45 2.65
C GLY A 47 1.36 -5.33 1.24
N VAL A 48 1.40 -6.44 0.49
CA VAL A 48 1.90 -6.47 -0.90
C VAL A 48 1.02 -5.60 -1.80
N ALA A 49 -0.30 -5.73 -1.67
CA ALA A 49 -1.24 -4.91 -2.43
C ALA A 49 -1.08 -3.42 -2.11
N THR A 50 -0.92 -3.06 -0.83
CA THR A 50 -0.74 -1.67 -0.39
C THR A 50 0.53 -1.05 -0.97
N MET A 51 1.67 -1.74 -0.85
CA MET A 51 2.94 -1.26 -1.43
C MET A 51 2.83 -1.13 -2.95
N ARG A 52 2.20 -2.10 -3.62
CA ARG A 52 1.97 -2.03 -5.08
C ARG A 52 1.09 -0.86 -5.48
N HIS A 53 0.10 -0.51 -4.67
CA HIS A 53 -0.72 0.68 -4.94
C HIS A 53 0.09 1.95 -4.81
N MET A 54 0.91 2.08 -3.76
CA MET A 54 1.78 3.24 -3.59
C MET A 54 2.79 3.38 -4.76
N GLU A 55 3.29 2.26 -5.31
CA GLU A 55 4.17 2.28 -6.49
C GLU A 55 3.47 2.70 -7.79
N THR A 56 2.20 2.34 -7.98
CA THR A 56 1.52 2.43 -9.29
C THR A 56 0.46 3.51 -9.37
N TYR A 57 -0.04 3.98 -8.23
CA TYR A 57 -1.10 4.98 -8.18
C TYR A 57 -0.53 6.40 -8.23
N MET A 58 -0.61 7.02 -9.40
CA MET A 58 -0.10 8.37 -9.65
C MET A 58 -1.17 9.46 -9.55
N GLY A 59 -2.17 9.27 -8.69
CA GLY A 59 -3.23 10.26 -8.47
C GLY A 59 -4.26 10.38 -9.61
N ARG A 60 -4.21 9.51 -10.62
CA ARG A 60 -5.26 9.41 -11.64
C ARG A 60 -6.51 8.78 -11.04
N GLY A 61 -7.68 9.13 -11.56
CA GLY A 61 -8.93 8.49 -11.15
C GLY A 61 -8.83 6.97 -11.31
N VAL A 62 -9.59 6.23 -10.48
CA VAL A 62 -9.58 4.75 -10.47
C VAL A 62 -9.95 4.16 -11.84
N LYS A 63 -10.72 4.90 -12.65
CA LYS A 63 -11.07 4.51 -14.01
C LYS A 63 -9.81 4.50 -14.90
N GLY A 64 -9.38 3.30 -15.28
CA GLY A 64 -8.20 3.07 -16.11
C GLY A 64 -6.89 2.88 -15.32
N TRP A 65 -6.95 2.87 -13.98
CA TRP A 65 -5.81 2.45 -13.17
C TRP A 65 -5.79 0.93 -13.05
N ASP A 66 -4.67 0.33 -13.46
CA ASP A 66 -4.38 -1.09 -13.29
C ASP A 66 -3.06 -1.22 -12.52
N CYS A 67 -3.11 -1.89 -11.36
CA CYS A 67 -1.93 -2.17 -10.55
C CYS A 67 -1.21 -3.47 -10.96
N GLY A 68 -1.74 -4.20 -11.95
CA GLY A 68 -1.19 -5.44 -12.48
C GLY A 68 -1.37 -6.63 -11.55
N LEU A 69 -2.39 -6.60 -10.68
CA LEU A 69 -2.69 -7.69 -9.75
C LEU A 69 -4.01 -8.35 -10.10
N SER A 70 -4.02 -9.69 -10.08
CA SER A 70 -5.21 -10.54 -10.18
C SER A 70 -5.31 -11.44 -8.94
N ARG A 71 -6.53 -11.83 -8.56
CA ARG A 71 -6.79 -12.74 -7.41
C ARG A 71 -6.10 -14.08 -7.55
N GLU A 72 -6.05 -14.59 -8.78
CA GLU A 72 -5.58 -15.93 -9.09
C GLU A 72 -4.06 -15.98 -9.27
N ASP A 73 -3.41 -14.83 -9.37
CA ASP A 73 -1.98 -14.73 -9.66
C ASP A 73 -1.13 -14.72 -8.38
N TRP A 74 -1.14 -15.87 -7.70
CA TRP A 74 -0.29 -16.09 -6.52
C TRP A 74 1.20 -15.94 -6.82
N LYS A 75 1.62 -16.21 -8.07
CA LYS A 75 3.02 -16.05 -8.49
C LYS A 75 3.41 -14.58 -8.49
N ALA A 76 2.59 -13.69 -9.04
CA ALA A 76 2.83 -12.25 -8.97
C ALA A 76 2.89 -11.74 -7.53
N PHE A 77 1.97 -12.18 -6.67
CA PHE A 77 2.00 -11.82 -5.25
C PHE A 77 3.27 -12.28 -4.55
N ASN A 78 3.73 -13.51 -4.80
CA ASN A 78 4.95 -14.03 -4.19
C ASN A 78 6.20 -13.32 -4.72
N ALA A 79 6.27 -13.04 -6.03
CA ALA A 79 7.37 -12.29 -6.61
C ALA A 79 7.48 -10.88 -6.01
N LEU A 80 6.35 -10.16 -5.89
CA LEU A 80 6.32 -8.85 -5.24
C LEU A 80 6.63 -8.93 -3.75
N ARG A 81 6.13 -9.95 -3.03
CA ARG A 81 6.48 -10.18 -1.62
C ARG A 81 8.00 -10.34 -1.46
N SER A 82 8.63 -11.20 -2.25
CA SER A 82 10.08 -11.40 -2.21
C SER A 82 10.82 -10.10 -2.53
N LYS A 83 10.40 -9.36 -3.56
CA LYS A 83 10.97 -8.05 -3.91
C LYS A 83 10.88 -7.07 -2.73
N TYR A 84 9.68 -6.87 -2.19
CA TYR A 84 9.46 -5.91 -1.11
C TYR A 84 10.18 -6.30 0.17
N CYS A 85 10.16 -7.58 0.54
CA CYS A 85 10.93 -8.07 1.68
C CYS A 85 12.43 -7.84 1.49
N ALA A 86 12.98 -8.14 0.31
CA ALA A 86 14.38 -7.86 0.01
C ALA A 86 14.70 -6.36 0.14
N CYS A 87 13.85 -5.49 -0.43
CA CYS A 87 14.02 -4.04 -0.31
C CYS A 87 14.00 -3.57 1.16
N ILE A 88 13.07 -4.08 1.99
CA ILE A 88 12.96 -3.71 3.41
C ILE A 88 14.18 -4.21 4.19
N VAL A 89 14.56 -5.47 4.00
CA VAL A 89 15.68 -6.10 4.71
C VAL A 89 17.00 -5.39 4.41
N LEU A 90 17.20 -4.96 3.16
CA LEU A 90 18.44 -4.35 2.68
C LEU A 90 18.44 -2.81 2.73
N ALA A 91 17.33 -2.16 3.09
CA ALA A 91 17.25 -0.71 3.12
C ALA A 91 18.25 -0.11 4.13
N GLU A 92 18.92 0.99 3.77
CA GLU A 92 19.86 1.68 4.67
C GLU A 92 19.23 2.14 5.98
N VAL A 93 17.94 2.46 5.94
CA VAL A 93 17.17 2.89 7.11
C VAL A 93 16.75 1.74 8.03
N ASN A 94 16.98 0.49 7.62
CA ASN A 94 16.67 -0.66 8.44
C ASN A 94 17.75 -0.84 9.51
N GLU A 95 17.41 -0.55 10.77
CA GLU A 95 18.30 -0.69 11.92
C GLU A 95 18.86 -2.11 12.07
N MET A 96 18.14 -3.12 11.56
CA MET A 96 18.55 -4.52 11.60
C MET A 96 19.38 -4.95 10.38
N LYS A 97 19.72 -4.05 9.45
CA LYS A 97 20.41 -4.38 8.20
C LYS A 97 21.72 -5.13 8.44
N GLU A 98 22.58 -4.60 9.31
CA GLU A 98 23.90 -5.22 9.59
C GLU A 98 23.77 -6.62 10.23
N GLU A 99 22.81 -6.79 11.14
CA GLU A 99 22.52 -8.10 11.73
C GLU A 99 22.01 -9.09 10.68
N ASN A 100 21.12 -8.64 9.80
CA ASN A 100 20.61 -9.45 8.70
C ASN A 100 21.73 -9.89 7.75
N MET A 101 22.64 -8.98 7.38
CA MET A 101 23.80 -9.30 6.52
C MET A 101 24.75 -10.29 7.19
N THR A 102 24.99 -10.13 8.50
CA THR A 102 25.80 -11.08 9.28
C THR A 102 25.18 -12.48 9.29
N LYS A 103 23.86 -12.58 9.46
CA LYS A 103 23.13 -13.86 9.43
C LYS A 103 23.18 -14.51 8.05
N VAL A 104 23.00 -13.73 6.98
CA VAL A 104 23.08 -14.24 5.60
C VAL A 104 24.46 -14.82 5.30
N ASN A 105 25.54 -14.12 5.67
CA ASN A 105 26.90 -14.60 5.45
C ASN A 105 27.20 -15.92 6.18
N LYS A 106 26.60 -16.14 7.36
CA LYS A 106 26.69 -17.41 8.10
C LYS A 106 25.88 -18.53 7.46
N PHE A 107 24.74 -18.21 6.85
CA PHE A 107 23.88 -19.18 6.18
C PHE A 107 24.53 -19.74 4.90
N VAL A 108 25.26 -18.91 4.15
CA VAL A 108 25.98 -19.33 2.93
C VAL A 108 27.23 -20.18 3.23
N ALA A 109 27.68 -20.24 4.49
CA ALA A 109 28.83 -21.00 4.93
C ALA A 109 28.52 -22.46 5.37
N CYS A 110 27.32 -22.96 5.09
CA CYS A 110 26.92 -24.37 5.25
C CYS A 110 26.70 -25.01 3.88
#